data_AF-A0A164RA21-F1
#
_entry.id   AF-A0A164RA21-F1
#
_cell.length_a   1.000
_cell.length_b   1.000
_cell.length_c   1.000
_cell.angle_alpha   90.00
_cell.angle_beta   90.00
_cell.angle_gamma   90.00
#
_symmetry.space_group_name_H-M   'P 1'
#
loop_
_entity.id
_entity.type
_entity.pdbx_description
1 polymer ?
#
loop_
_entity_poly.entity_id
_entity_poly.type
_entity_poly.pdbx_seq_one_letter_code
_entity_poly.pdbx_strand_id
1 'polypeptide(L)'
;MSTFPITGVPFTPGPRGQVPVRQDVDSWYLNPQNGKQVSLFLVALQKFQQIPYAQKLSYFQIAGIHGLPLIPWDENTKAQGRGLGYCTHNSILFPTWHRPYLLLFEQRLYKIMIQEVIPQSVPPNDRPEWTALAKDFRLPFWDWAKKPTDLPAIAKDPTISVFFPQAKYSIPNPLYKFTTTEVMGNLGIFDLDGVPYSKVKATSKCPPPPKNPLQNEWINGIQDEAQVVKNLRAHAWYQNRDYGTIGEAVYRLLSENYFSTYDAFASTRLTQGQPPADYLSLEGIHNNIHNWTGGDNGGHISSPPVSSFDPIFWLHHWQGVCRKKYSDTMSENIFKGSKTLWPILKPP
;
A
#
# COMPACT_ATOMS: atom_id res chain seq x y z
N MET A 1 -4.34 -22.16 -17.29
CA MET A 1 -3.38 -21.87 -16.19
C MET A 1 -4.10 -22.06 -14.87
N SER A 2 -3.40 -22.49 -13.82
CA SER A 2 -3.98 -22.55 -12.48
C SER A 2 -4.09 -21.15 -11.88
N THR A 3 -5.13 -20.94 -11.06
CA THR A 3 -5.33 -19.73 -10.27
C THR A 3 -4.27 -19.60 -9.17
N PHE A 4 -4.04 -18.39 -8.67
CA PHE A 4 -3.14 -18.12 -7.54
C PHE A 4 -3.97 -17.92 -6.25
N PRO A 5 -4.03 -18.92 -5.36
CA PRO A 5 -4.79 -18.78 -4.13
C PRO A 5 -4.14 -17.76 -3.18
N ILE A 6 -4.92 -16.78 -2.76
CA ILE A 6 -4.55 -15.79 -1.75
C ILE A 6 -4.93 -16.37 -0.37
N THR A 7 -3.92 -16.71 0.42
CA THR A 7 -4.04 -17.35 1.73
C THR A 7 -3.30 -16.58 2.84
N GLY A 8 -2.49 -15.59 2.45
CA GLY A 8 -1.60 -14.87 3.36
C GLY A 8 -0.28 -15.62 3.58
N VAL A 9 0.56 -15.09 4.47
CA VAL A 9 1.82 -15.75 4.87
C VAL A 9 1.49 -16.91 5.81
N PRO A 10 1.94 -18.15 5.51
CA PRO A 10 1.77 -19.27 6.43
C PRO A 10 2.45 -18.99 7.77
N PHE A 11 1.76 -19.30 8.87
CA PHE A 11 2.31 -19.16 10.21
C PHE A 11 1.79 -20.25 11.13
N THR A 12 2.51 -20.45 12.23
CA THR A 12 2.09 -21.33 13.32
C THR A 12 1.76 -20.43 14.51
N PRO A 13 0.51 -20.48 15.05
CA PRO A 13 0.17 -19.73 16.24
C PRO A 13 1.11 -20.09 17.40
N GLY A 14 1.48 -19.09 18.19
CA GLY A 14 2.25 -19.30 19.41
C GLY A 14 1.45 -20.02 20.51
N PRO A 15 2.07 -20.36 21.66
CA PRO A 15 1.44 -21.13 22.74
C PRO A 15 0.13 -20.55 23.28
N ARG A 16 -0.14 -19.26 23.07
CA ARG A 16 -1.38 -18.56 23.45
C ARG A 16 -2.16 -18.06 22.24
N GLY A 17 -2.01 -18.70 21.08
CA GLY A 17 -2.62 -18.25 19.83
C GLY A 17 -2.01 -16.95 19.30
N GLN A 18 -0.77 -16.60 19.68
CA GLN A 18 -0.14 -15.39 19.17
C GLN A 18 0.12 -15.53 17.67
N VAL A 19 -0.15 -14.46 16.92
CA VAL A 19 0.09 -14.39 15.49
C VAL A 19 1.14 -13.31 15.20
N PRO A 20 1.95 -13.44 14.14
CA PRO A 20 2.89 -12.38 13.79
C PRO A 20 2.19 -11.05 13.50
N VAL A 21 2.78 -9.95 13.95
CA VAL A 21 2.17 -8.62 13.92
C VAL A 21 2.73 -7.76 12.80
N ARG A 22 1.86 -6.96 12.18
CA ARG A 22 2.28 -5.84 11.32
C ARG A 22 2.73 -4.70 12.20
N GLN A 23 3.94 -4.21 11.96
CA GLN A 23 4.57 -3.16 12.76
C GLN A 23 4.48 -1.82 12.03
N ASP A 24 4.49 -0.72 12.80
CA ASP A 24 4.73 0.62 12.24
C ASP A 24 6.10 0.63 11.55
N VAL A 25 6.14 1.07 10.30
CA VAL A 25 7.31 0.93 9.41
C VAL A 25 8.55 1.61 9.96
N ASP A 26 8.43 2.78 10.58
CA ASP A 26 9.57 3.48 11.14
C ASP A 26 10.05 2.80 12.42
N SER A 27 9.14 2.41 13.32
CA SER A 27 9.49 1.65 14.52
C SER A 27 10.16 0.31 14.17
N TRP A 28 9.72 -0.32 13.10
CA TRP A 28 10.29 -1.57 12.59
C TRP A 28 11.65 -1.36 11.94
N TYR A 29 11.77 -0.40 11.03
CA TYR A 29 12.98 -0.11 10.26
C TYR A 29 14.12 0.43 11.12
N LEU A 30 13.82 1.35 12.04
CA LEU A 30 14.81 2.01 12.88
C LEU A 30 15.27 1.13 14.05
N ASN A 31 14.60 0.01 14.32
CA ASN A 31 15.05 -0.96 15.32
C ASN A 31 16.17 -1.84 14.75
N PRO A 32 17.42 -1.77 15.26
CA PRO A 32 18.54 -2.54 14.74
C PRO A 32 18.32 -4.06 14.78
N GLN A 33 17.49 -4.56 15.71
CA GLN A 33 17.17 -5.99 15.82
C GLN A 33 16.41 -6.52 14.60
N ASN A 34 15.71 -5.65 13.88
CA ASN A 34 14.97 -6.02 12.67
C ASN A 34 15.84 -5.98 11.41
N GLY A 35 17.12 -5.59 11.49
CA GLY A 35 17.97 -5.34 10.32
C GLY A 35 18.07 -6.49 9.31
N LYS A 36 18.06 -7.75 9.79
CA LYS A 36 18.02 -8.95 8.92
C LYS A 36 16.69 -9.04 8.16
N GLN A 37 15.57 -8.85 8.86
CA GLN A 37 14.23 -8.90 8.28
C GLN A 37 14.00 -7.72 7.31
N VAL A 38 14.52 -6.53 7.63
CA VAL A 38 14.53 -5.34 6.76
C VAL A 38 15.32 -5.61 5.48
N SER A 39 16.54 -6.16 5.58
CA SER A 39 17.36 -6.50 4.42
C SER A 39 16.67 -7.54 3.53
N LEU A 40 16.03 -8.54 4.15
CA LEU A 40 15.26 -9.55 3.45
C LEU A 40 14.07 -8.95 2.70
N PHE A 41 13.32 -8.03 3.31
CA PHE A 41 12.22 -7.30 2.67
C PHE A 41 12.68 -6.44 1.49
N LEU A 42 13.71 -5.62 1.67
CA LEU A 42 14.18 -4.73 0.62
C LEU A 42 14.69 -5.50 -0.59
N VAL A 43 15.48 -6.58 -0.40
CA VAL A 43 15.94 -7.40 -1.53
C VAL A 43 14.81 -8.19 -2.17
N ALA A 44 13.84 -8.69 -1.40
CA ALA A 44 12.66 -9.35 -1.97
C ALA A 44 11.81 -8.37 -2.79
N LEU A 45 11.59 -7.14 -2.33
CA LEU A 45 10.84 -6.13 -3.07
C LEU A 45 11.57 -5.68 -4.34
N GLN A 46 12.89 -5.53 -4.27
CA GLN A 46 13.70 -5.25 -5.46
C GLN A 46 13.55 -6.35 -6.52
N LYS A 47 13.69 -7.63 -6.12
CA LYS A 47 13.46 -8.76 -7.03
C LYS A 47 12.05 -8.78 -7.58
N PHE A 48 11.05 -8.49 -6.75
CA PHE A 48 9.65 -8.44 -7.15
C PHE A 48 9.41 -7.41 -8.25
N GLN A 49 10.01 -6.22 -8.13
CA GLN A 49 9.93 -5.15 -9.12
C GLN A 49 10.67 -5.48 -10.43
N GLN A 50 11.63 -6.40 -10.41
CA GLN A 50 12.41 -6.84 -11.57
C GLN A 50 11.76 -8.00 -12.34
N ILE A 51 10.72 -8.62 -11.81
CA ILE A 51 10.00 -9.69 -12.51
C ILE A 51 9.42 -9.13 -13.83
N PRO A 52 9.61 -9.80 -14.98
CA PRO A 52 9.12 -9.33 -16.26
C PRO A 52 7.64 -8.93 -16.23
N TYR A 53 7.30 -7.78 -16.81
CA TYR A 53 6.00 -7.11 -16.64
C TYR A 53 4.80 -7.92 -17.14
N ALA A 54 4.99 -8.85 -18.07
CA ALA A 54 3.94 -9.72 -18.57
C ALA A 54 3.64 -10.91 -17.64
N GLN A 55 4.53 -11.22 -16.69
CA GLN A 55 4.29 -12.34 -15.77
C GLN A 55 3.21 -11.96 -14.76
N LYS A 56 2.19 -12.83 -14.64
CA LYS A 56 1.05 -12.67 -13.72
C LYS A 56 1.46 -12.20 -12.33
N LEU A 57 2.49 -12.79 -11.72
CA LEU A 57 2.90 -12.45 -10.35
C LEU A 57 4.05 -11.43 -10.29
N SER A 58 4.22 -10.61 -11.33
CA SER A 58 5.15 -9.46 -11.31
C SER A 58 4.58 -8.30 -10.51
N TYR A 59 5.45 -7.40 -10.03
CA TYR A 59 5.01 -6.19 -9.35
C TYR A 59 4.08 -5.37 -10.25
N PHE A 60 4.40 -5.27 -11.54
CA PHE A 60 3.59 -4.52 -12.51
C PHE A 60 2.17 -5.09 -12.66
N GLN A 61 2.03 -6.41 -12.85
CA GLN A 61 0.72 -7.03 -12.97
C GLN A 61 -0.09 -6.93 -11.66
N ILE A 62 0.55 -7.15 -10.51
CA ILE A 62 -0.13 -7.07 -9.21
C ILE A 62 -0.54 -5.62 -8.90
N ALA A 63 0.32 -4.63 -9.15
CA ALA A 63 -0.06 -3.21 -9.07
C ALA A 63 -1.23 -2.92 -10.03
N GLY A 64 -1.18 -3.43 -11.26
CA GLY A 64 -2.19 -3.18 -12.28
C GLY A 64 -3.59 -3.72 -11.97
N ILE A 65 -3.75 -4.66 -11.02
CA ILE A 65 -5.07 -5.09 -10.51
C ILE A 65 -5.88 -3.89 -10.04
N HIS A 66 -5.23 -2.89 -9.43
CA HIS A 66 -5.92 -1.72 -8.89
C HIS A 66 -6.59 -0.86 -9.96
N GLY A 67 -6.07 -0.84 -11.20
CA GLY A 67 -6.57 0.05 -12.24
C GLY A 67 -5.92 -0.21 -13.59
N LEU A 68 -5.04 0.68 -14.02
CA LEU A 68 -4.34 0.53 -15.30
C LEU A 68 -3.31 -0.61 -15.25
N PRO A 69 -3.16 -1.41 -16.32
CA PRO A 69 -3.66 -1.17 -17.68
C PRO A 69 -5.07 -1.72 -17.99
N LEU A 70 -5.88 -2.06 -16.99
CA LEU A 70 -7.24 -2.62 -17.13
C LEU A 70 -7.24 -3.94 -17.90
N ILE A 71 -6.38 -4.86 -17.48
CA ILE A 71 -6.30 -6.21 -18.03
C ILE A 71 -6.69 -7.25 -16.98
N PRO A 72 -7.23 -8.41 -17.39
CA PRO A 72 -7.49 -9.52 -16.48
C PRO A 72 -6.20 -10.09 -15.87
N TRP A 73 -6.23 -10.45 -14.59
CA TRP A 73 -5.03 -10.86 -13.85
C TRP A 73 -4.93 -12.38 -13.54
N ASP A 74 -6.02 -13.01 -13.10
CA ASP A 74 -6.03 -14.45 -12.74
C ASP A 74 -7.32 -15.15 -13.16
N GLU A 75 -7.99 -14.59 -14.17
CA GLU A 75 -9.22 -15.11 -14.74
C GLU A 75 -9.11 -15.18 -16.26
N ASN A 76 -9.84 -16.12 -16.86
CA ASN A 76 -9.88 -16.27 -18.31
C ASN A 76 -11.03 -15.44 -18.89
N THR A 77 -10.99 -14.14 -18.66
CA THR A 77 -12.01 -13.17 -19.13
C THR A 77 -11.37 -12.14 -20.06
N LYS A 78 -12.17 -11.19 -20.57
CA LYS A 78 -11.70 -10.00 -21.27
C LYS A 78 -11.92 -8.78 -20.39
N ALA A 79 -11.07 -7.77 -20.55
CA ALA A 79 -11.27 -6.48 -19.91
C ALA A 79 -12.68 -5.94 -20.21
N GLN A 80 -13.40 -5.52 -19.16
CA GLN A 80 -14.80 -5.08 -19.31
C GLN A 80 -14.94 -3.65 -19.85
N GLY A 81 -13.83 -2.92 -20.06
CA GLY A 81 -13.81 -1.59 -20.68
C GLY A 81 -12.95 -0.58 -19.91
N ARG A 82 -12.86 0.64 -20.44
CA ARG A 82 -12.16 1.75 -19.77
C ARG A 82 -12.94 2.19 -18.53
N GLY A 83 -12.24 2.37 -17.40
CA GLY A 83 -12.84 2.84 -16.14
C GLY A 83 -13.40 1.75 -15.22
N LEU A 84 -13.22 0.46 -15.56
CA LEU A 84 -13.70 -0.70 -14.79
C LEU A 84 -12.54 -1.53 -14.25
N GLY A 85 -11.66 -0.91 -13.47
CA GLY A 85 -10.60 -1.64 -12.75
C GLY A 85 -11.18 -2.50 -11.63
N TYR A 86 -10.39 -3.41 -11.06
CA TYR A 86 -10.91 -4.27 -9.98
C TYR A 86 -11.15 -3.50 -8.68
N CYS A 87 -10.46 -2.37 -8.43
CA CYS A 87 -10.55 -1.67 -7.16
C CYS A 87 -11.96 -1.11 -6.91
N THR A 88 -12.42 -1.26 -5.66
CA THR A 88 -13.70 -0.68 -5.23
C THR A 88 -13.43 0.61 -4.46
N HIS A 89 -13.69 1.74 -5.09
CA HIS A 89 -13.78 3.07 -4.45
C HIS A 89 -15.23 3.53 -4.47
N ASN A 90 -15.58 4.45 -3.57
CA ASN A 90 -16.93 4.96 -3.38
C ASN A 90 -17.93 3.79 -3.21
N SER A 91 -17.53 2.79 -2.44
CA SER A 91 -18.29 1.57 -2.15
C SER A 91 -17.99 1.07 -0.75
N ILE A 92 -18.99 0.52 -0.08
CA ILE A 92 -18.86 -0.14 1.23
C ILE A 92 -17.87 -1.33 1.22
N LEU A 93 -17.56 -1.83 0.01
CA LEU A 93 -16.57 -2.87 -0.21
C LEU A 93 -15.12 -2.36 -0.16
N PHE A 94 -14.90 -1.03 -0.10
CA PHE A 94 -13.58 -0.41 -0.08
C PHE A 94 -12.64 -1.08 0.92
N PRO A 95 -12.97 -1.23 2.23
CA PRO A 95 -12.07 -1.91 3.14
C PRO A 95 -11.90 -3.40 2.81
N THR A 96 -13.00 -4.08 2.49
CA THR A 96 -13.00 -5.54 2.28
C THR A 96 -12.29 -5.98 1.00
N TRP A 97 -12.21 -5.13 -0.01
CA TRP A 97 -11.49 -5.42 -1.26
C TRP A 97 -9.99 -5.21 -1.12
N HIS A 98 -9.57 -4.14 -0.43
CA HIS A 98 -8.15 -3.83 -0.24
C HIS A 98 -7.46 -4.86 0.68
N ARG A 99 -8.17 -5.47 1.65
CA ARG A 99 -7.60 -6.51 2.54
C ARG A 99 -6.97 -7.70 1.80
N PRO A 100 -7.68 -8.47 0.96
CA PRO A 100 -7.09 -9.56 0.20
C PRO A 100 -6.05 -9.07 -0.82
N TYR A 101 -6.18 -7.84 -1.33
CA TYR A 101 -5.18 -7.26 -2.23
C TYR A 101 -3.82 -7.05 -1.53
N LEU A 102 -3.83 -6.55 -0.30
CA LEU A 102 -2.62 -6.44 0.52
C LEU A 102 -2.04 -7.80 0.94
N LEU A 103 -2.91 -8.77 1.23
CA LEU A 103 -2.47 -10.15 1.52
C LEU A 103 -1.79 -10.81 0.33
N LEU A 104 -2.27 -10.57 -0.90
CA LEU A 104 -1.62 -11.01 -2.13
C LEU A 104 -0.19 -10.46 -2.22
N PHE A 105 -0.01 -9.16 -2.01
CA PHE A 105 1.30 -8.51 -2.07
C PHE A 105 2.27 -9.05 -1.00
N GLU A 106 1.80 -9.13 0.25
CA GLU A 106 2.57 -9.68 1.38
C GLU A 106 2.96 -11.15 1.13
N GLN A 107 2.01 -11.98 0.67
CA GLN A 107 2.25 -13.37 0.33
C GLN A 107 3.27 -13.51 -0.82
N ARG A 108 3.21 -12.64 -1.83
CA ARG A 108 4.16 -12.69 -2.94
C ARG A 108 5.57 -12.35 -2.50
N LEU A 109 5.74 -11.32 -1.67
CA LEU A 109 7.02 -10.98 -1.05
C LEU A 109 7.59 -12.14 -0.24
N TYR A 110 6.79 -12.73 0.65
CA TYR A 110 7.21 -13.90 1.43
C TYR A 110 7.69 -15.05 0.54
N LYS A 111 6.96 -15.36 -0.55
CA LYS A 111 7.40 -16.41 -1.49
C LYS A 111 8.75 -16.08 -2.12
N ILE A 112 9.00 -14.84 -2.51
CA ILE A 112 10.30 -14.39 -3.06
C ILE A 112 11.40 -14.50 -2.01
N MET A 113 11.13 -14.14 -0.75
CA MET A 113 12.09 -14.30 0.35
C MET A 113 12.55 -15.75 0.50
N ILE A 114 11.59 -16.68 0.57
CA ILE A 114 11.85 -18.11 0.79
C ILE A 114 12.48 -18.79 -0.42
N GLN A 115 11.97 -18.49 -1.62
CA GLN A 115 12.30 -19.24 -2.84
C GLN A 115 13.50 -18.67 -3.58
N GLU A 116 13.80 -17.38 -3.41
CA GLU A 116 14.81 -16.69 -4.21
C GLU A 116 15.89 -16.05 -3.33
N VAL A 117 15.51 -15.16 -2.39
CA VAL A 117 16.49 -14.36 -1.64
C VAL A 117 17.31 -15.23 -0.67
N ILE A 118 16.67 -16.02 0.18
CA ILE A 118 17.38 -16.85 1.17
C ILE A 118 18.30 -17.88 0.49
N PRO A 119 17.85 -18.66 -0.52
CA PRO A 119 18.72 -19.61 -1.19
C PRO A 119 19.94 -18.98 -1.87
N GLN A 120 19.79 -17.76 -2.42
CA GLN A 120 20.84 -17.08 -3.20
C GLN A 120 21.81 -16.27 -2.34
N SER A 121 21.35 -15.70 -1.23
CA SER A 121 22.09 -14.71 -0.45
C SER A 121 22.51 -15.19 0.95
N VAL A 122 21.98 -16.32 1.43
CA VAL A 122 22.24 -16.83 2.79
C VAL A 122 22.96 -18.19 2.75
N PRO A 123 24.11 -18.35 3.44
CA PRO A 123 24.82 -19.62 3.57
C PRO A 123 23.93 -20.72 4.18
N PRO A 124 24.09 -22.00 3.79
CA PRO A 124 23.22 -23.08 4.26
C PRO A 124 23.00 -23.15 5.77
N ASN A 125 24.03 -22.89 6.57
CA ASN A 125 23.97 -22.96 8.03
C ASN A 125 23.11 -21.84 8.67
N ASP A 126 22.98 -20.69 8.00
CA ASP A 126 22.23 -19.55 8.50
C ASP A 126 20.77 -19.55 7.98
N ARG A 127 20.47 -20.32 6.93
CA ARG A 127 19.14 -20.36 6.30
C ARG A 127 17.99 -20.65 7.27
N PRO A 128 18.12 -21.52 8.31
CA PRO A 128 17.06 -21.74 9.26
C PRO A 128 16.63 -20.48 10.00
N GLU A 129 17.58 -19.66 10.46
CA GLU A 129 17.31 -18.38 11.13
C GLU A 129 16.59 -17.41 10.18
N TRP A 130 17.13 -17.22 8.97
CA TRP A 130 16.54 -16.32 7.99
C TRP A 130 15.15 -16.76 7.51
N THR A 131 14.92 -18.07 7.44
CA THR A 131 13.60 -18.64 7.15
C THR A 131 12.61 -18.37 8.28
N ALA A 132 13.05 -18.42 9.54
CA ALA A 132 12.21 -18.03 10.67
C ALA A 132 11.82 -16.54 10.61
N LEU A 133 12.78 -15.67 10.31
CA LEU A 133 12.53 -14.23 10.10
C LEU A 133 11.53 -13.96 8.97
N ALA A 134 11.61 -14.72 7.87
CA ALA A 134 10.67 -14.62 6.75
C ALA A 134 9.25 -15.05 7.15
N LYS A 135 9.11 -16.11 7.95
CA LYS A 135 7.80 -16.59 8.45
C LYS A 135 7.15 -15.60 9.42
N ASP A 136 7.97 -14.93 10.21
CA ASP A 136 7.52 -13.88 11.13
C ASP A 136 7.20 -12.55 10.42
N PHE A 137 7.80 -12.31 9.25
CA PHE A 137 7.58 -11.08 8.50
C PHE A 137 6.11 -10.85 8.17
N ARG A 138 5.65 -9.62 8.42
CA ARG A 138 4.41 -9.07 7.90
C ARG A 138 4.71 -7.69 7.32
N LEU A 139 4.00 -7.31 6.26
CA LEU A 139 4.23 -6.03 5.59
C LEU A 139 3.92 -4.90 6.59
N PRO A 140 4.89 -4.01 6.87
CA PRO A 140 4.68 -2.94 7.83
C PRO A 140 3.69 -1.90 7.29
N PHE A 141 3.17 -1.07 8.18
CA PHE A 141 2.23 0.00 7.84
C PHE A 141 2.85 1.38 8.09
N TRP A 142 2.42 2.37 7.32
CA TRP A 142 2.80 3.76 7.52
C TRP A 142 1.79 4.45 8.44
N ASP A 143 2.17 4.74 9.69
CA ASP A 143 1.30 5.46 10.63
C ASP A 143 1.34 6.98 10.39
N TRP A 144 0.66 7.45 9.35
CA TRP A 144 0.55 8.88 9.02
C TRP A 144 -0.15 9.73 10.10
N ALA A 145 -0.75 9.12 11.13
CA ALA A 145 -1.31 9.83 12.29
C ALA A 145 -0.30 10.04 13.43
N LYS A 146 0.84 9.35 13.38
CA LYS A 146 1.94 9.48 14.35
C LYS A 146 2.68 10.81 14.13
N LYS A 147 3.05 11.47 15.23
CA LYS A 147 3.86 12.70 15.20
C LYS A 147 5.36 12.39 15.29
N PRO A 148 6.23 13.17 14.61
CA PRO A 148 5.87 14.13 13.57
C PRO A 148 5.28 13.41 12.35
N THR A 149 4.24 13.99 11.74
CA THR A 149 3.69 13.45 10.49
C THR A 149 4.72 13.64 9.39
N ASP A 150 5.15 12.52 8.80
CA ASP A 150 6.25 12.45 7.84
C ASP A 150 6.09 11.23 6.91
N LEU A 151 6.87 11.21 5.83
CA LEU A 151 7.08 10.01 5.02
C LEU A 151 7.93 8.99 5.80
N PRO A 152 7.70 7.68 5.61
CA PRO A 152 8.52 6.63 6.22
C PRO A 152 10.01 6.82 5.93
N ALA A 153 10.85 6.73 6.96
CA ALA A 153 12.30 6.91 6.84
C ALA A 153 12.91 5.93 5.81
N ILE A 154 12.37 4.71 5.72
CA ILE A 154 12.82 3.68 4.78
C ILE A 154 12.58 4.05 3.30
N ALA A 155 11.73 5.04 3.00
CA ALA A 155 11.32 5.41 1.64
C ALA A 155 11.91 6.74 1.15
N LYS A 156 12.74 7.43 1.95
CA LYS A 156 13.25 8.78 1.66
C LYS A 156 14.47 8.78 0.75
N ASP A 157 15.41 7.88 0.99
CA ASP A 157 16.69 7.88 0.26
C ASP A 157 16.60 7.09 -1.06
N PRO A 158 17.24 7.55 -2.15
CA PRO A 158 17.23 6.86 -3.45
C PRO A 158 17.98 5.53 -3.44
N THR A 159 18.87 5.33 -2.47
CA THR A 159 19.62 4.09 -2.26
C THR A 159 19.57 3.69 -0.79
N ILE A 160 19.61 2.40 -0.50
CA ILE A 160 19.53 1.87 0.85
C ILE A 160 20.52 0.74 1.07
N SER A 161 21.12 0.71 2.26
CA SER A 161 22.07 -0.34 2.65
C SER A 161 21.33 -1.59 3.12
N VAL A 162 21.73 -2.76 2.63
CA VAL A 162 21.27 -4.06 3.07
C VAL A 162 22.47 -4.93 3.45
N PHE A 163 22.23 -5.98 4.23
CA PHE A 163 23.28 -6.94 4.57
C PHE A 163 22.76 -8.37 4.59
N PHE A 164 23.66 -9.28 4.26
CA PHE A 164 23.54 -10.72 4.44
C PHE A 164 24.80 -11.21 5.15
N PRO A 165 24.85 -12.45 5.68
CA PRO A 165 25.97 -12.91 6.52
C PRO A 165 27.37 -12.70 5.90
N GLN A 166 27.47 -12.67 4.56
CA GLN A 166 28.72 -12.55 3.84
C GLN A 166 29.09 -11.12 3.42
N ALA A 167 28.12 -10.20 3.34
CA ALA A 167 28.37 -8.87 2.77
C ALA A 167 27.33 -7.83 3.20
N LYS A 168 27.79 -6.59 3.30
CA LYS A 168 26.95 -5.38 3.34
C LYS A 168 27.16 -4.61 2.03
N TYR A 169 26.08 -4.18 1.40
CA TYR A 169 26.11 -3.47 0.13
C TYR A 169 24.91 -2.53 0.01
N SER A 170 24.96 -1.61 -0.96
CA SER A 170 23.88 -0.66 -1.25
C SER A 170 23.10 -1.10 -2.49
N ILE A 171 21.79 -0.89 -2.47
CA ILE A 171 20.90 -1.11 -3.61
C ILE A 171 20.09 0.16 -3.91
N PRO A 172 19.61 0.35 -5.16
CA PRO A 172 18.51 1.29 -5.40
C PRO A 172 17.35 0.95 -4.48
N ASN A 173 16.82 1.96 -3.78
CA ASN A 173 15.79 1.74 -2.77
C ASN A 173 14.45 1.41 -3.45
N PRO A 174 13.94 0.17 -3.30
CA PRO A 174 12.72 -0.24 -3.98
C PRO A 174 11.46 0.39 -3.36
N LEU A 175 11.56 1.09 -2.23
CA LEU A 175 10.46 1.88 -1.66
C LEU A 175 10.47 3.36 -2.09
N TYR A 176 11.58 3.84 -2.65
CA TYR A 176 11.71 5.24 -3.06
C TYR A 176 10.77 5.54 -4.24
N LYS A 177 10.83 4.70 -5.28
CA LYS A 177 9.94 4.74 -6.45
C LYS A 177 9.98 3.43 -7.22
N PHE A 178 8.92 3.13 -7.95
CA PHE A 178 8.94 2.04 -8.94
C PHE A 178 9.40 2.58 -10.30
N THR A 179 10.29 1.86 -10.98
CA THR A 179 10.86 2.27 -12.28
C THR A 179 10.78 1.13 -13.29
N THR A 180 10.34 1.44 -14.50
CA THR A 180 10.25 0.55 -15.65
C THR A 180 11.42 0.78 -16.61
N THR A 181 11.78 -0.23 -17.40
CA THR A 181 12.87 -0.14 -18.39
C THR A 181 12.50 0.71 -19.61
N GLU A 182 11.21 0.82 -19.89
CA GLU A 182 10.62 1.62 -20.96
C GLU A 182 9.53 2.54 -20.41
N VAL A 183 9.01 3.44 -21.25
CA VAL A 183 7.90 4.31 -20.84
C VAL A 183 6.65 3.47 -20.56
N MET A 184 5.90 3.82 -19.53
CA MET A 184 4.73 3.05 -19.08
C MET A 184 3.64 2.96 -20.16
N GLY A 185 3.61 3.87 -21.13
CA GLY A 185 2.78 3.83 -22.33
C GLY A 185 2.90 2.53 -23.12
N ASN A 186 4.12 2.02 -23.27
CA ASN A 186 4.35 0.75 -23.97
C ASN A 186 3.85 -0.47 -23.16
N LEU A 187 3.65 -0.29 -21.86
CA LEU A 187 3.13 -1.31 -20.94
C LEU A 187 1.60 -1.19 -20.74
N GLY A 188 0.94 -0.32 -21.52
CA GLY A 188 -0.52 -0.15 -21.51
C GLY A 188 -1.03 0.92 -20.55
N ILE A 189 -0.16 1.70 -19.90
CA ILE A 189 -0.57 2.84 -19.07
C ILE A 189 -0.85 4.04 -19.96
N PHE A 190 -2.03 4.65 -19.85
CA PHE A 190 -2.41 5.82 -20.64
C PHE A 190 -2.56 7.07 -19.79
N ASP A 191 -2.52 8.24 -20.45
CA ASP A 191 -2.69 9.54 -19.81
C ASP A 191 -4.10 9.69 -19.23
N LEU A 192 -4.21 10.33 -18.06
CA LEU A 192 -5.46 10.54 -17.33
C LEU A 192 -5.55 12.00 -16.94
N ASP A 193 -6.69 12.66 -17.20
CA ASP A 193 -6.97 14.04 -16.77
C ASP A 193 -5.85 15.05 -17.14
N GLY A 194 -5.23 14.86 -18.30
CA GLY A 194 -4.11 15.69 -18.79
C GLY A 194 -2.75 15.37 -18.16
N VAL A 195 -2.67 14.40 -17.26
CA VAL A 195 -1.43 13.93 -16.63
C VAL A 195 -0.73 12.89 -17.53
N PRO A 196 0.55 13.09 -17.87
CA PRO A 196 1.24 12.34 -18.92
C PRO A 196 1.82 10.98 -18.46
N TYR A 197 1.02 10.14 -17.79
CA TYR A 197 1.48 8.84 -17.26
C TYR A 197 2.04 7.89 -18.33
N SER A 198 1.59 7.98 -19.59
CA SER A 198 2.12 7.14 -20.67
C SER A 198 3.59 7.47 -21.02
N LYS A 199 4.07 8.65 -20.67
CA LYS A 199 5.39 9.17 -21.09
C LYS A 199 6.47 8.99 -20.02
N VAL A 200 6.12 8.53 -18.82
CA VAL A 200 7.06 8.37 -17.70
C VAL A 200 7.60 6.95 -17.64
N LYS A 201 8.76 6.80 -17.00
CA LYS A 201 9.38 5.51 -16.67
C LYS A 201 9.35 5.20 -15.17
N ALA A 202 8.99 6.15 -14.32
CA ALA A 202 8.97 5.91 -12.88
C ALA A 202 7.89 6.71 -12.17
N THR A 203 7.49 6.20 -11.00
CA THR A 203 6.47 6.84 -10.17
C THR A 203 6.97 8.17 -9.61
N SER A 204 6.06 9.12 -9.42
CA SER A 204 6.37 10.47 -8.91
C SER A 204 5.49 10.82 -7.71
N LYS A 205 6.06 11.56 -6.75
CA LYS A 205 5.39 12.19 -5.61
C LYS A 205 5.53 13.70 -5.71
N CYS A 206 4.40 14.41 -5.65
CA CYS A 206 4.32 15.87 -5.79
C CYS A 206 5.12 16.46 -6.96
N PRO A 207 4.96 15.97 -8.20
CA PRO A 207 5.67 16.54 -9.33
C PRO A 207 5.25 18.00 -9.60
N PRO A 208 6.09 18.81 -10.27
CA PRO A 208 5.69 20.14 -10.74
C PRO A 208 4.66 20.02 -11.89
N PRO A 209 3.99 21.12 -12.28
CA PRO A 209 3.09 21.09 -13.43
C PRO A 209 3.79 20.55 -14.68
N PRO A 210 3.19 19.59 -15.42
CA PRO A 210 3.80 19.02 -16.61
C PRO A 210 3.93 20.09 -17.71
N LYS A 211 5.07 20.09 -18.42
CA LYS A 211 5.35 20.99 -19.55
C LYS A 211 5.42 20.22 -20.86
N ASN A 212 5.44 20.96 -21.98
CA ASN A 212 5.71 20.41 -23.30
C ASN A 212 6.94 21.12 -23.91
N PRO A 213 8.07 20.43 -24.15
CA PRO A 213 8.32 18.99 -23.92
C PRO A 213 8.29 18.61 -22.42
N LEU A 214 7.98 17.33 -22.14
CA LEU A 214 7.88 16.82 -20.78
C LEU A 214 9.26 16.85 -20.09
N GLN A 215 9.29 17.31 -18.85
CA GLN A 215 10.53 17.46 -18.09
C GLN A 215 11.18 16.10 -17.78
N ASN A 216 12.52 16.06 -17.73
CA ASN A 216 13.26 14.86 -17.36
C ASN A 216 12.93 14.34 -15.96
N GLU A 217 12.59 15.23 -15.02
CA GLU A 217 12.17 14.87 -13.66
C GLU A 217 10.85 14.09 -13.66
N TRP A 218 9.92 14.43 -14.56
CA TRP A 218 8.69 13.68 -14.80
C TRP A 218 8.99 12.31 -15.41
N ILE A 219 9.79 12.28 -16.48
CA ILE A 219 10.13 11.04 -17.18
C ILE A 219 10.80 10.04 -16.22
N ASN A 220 11.71 10.51 -15.36
CA ASN A 220 12.49 9.65 -14.48
C ASN A 220 11.91 9.48 -13.08
N GLY A 221 10.74 10.07 -12.77
CA GLY A 221 10.08 9.93 -11.48
C GLY A 221 10.69 10.79 -10.36
N ILE A 222 10.11 11.97 -10.14
CA ILE A 222 10.49 12.91 -9.08
C ILE A 222 9.88 12.52 -7.72
N GLN A 223 10.66 12.59 -6.65
CA GLN A 223 10.17 12.40 -5.27
C GLN A 223 10.34 13.71 -4.49
N ASP A 224 9.35 14.61 -4.53
CA ASP A 224 9.39 15.85 -3.77
C ASP A 224 8.91 15.62 -2.32
N GLU A 225 9.81 15.06 -1.50
CA GLU A 225 9.54 14.78 -0.08
C GLU A 225 9.11 16.03 0.68
N ALA A 226 9.78 17.16 0.44
CA ALA A 226 9.51 18.40 1.17
C ALA A 226 8.06 18.87 0.94
N GLN A 227 7.58 18.78 -0.31
CA GLN A 227 6.20 19.12 -0.63
C GLN A 227 5.21 18.10 -0.07
N VAL A 228 5.52 16.80 -0.08
CA VAL A 228 4.68 15.78 0.57
C VAL A 228 4.53 16.06 2.06
N VAL A 229 5.63 16.28 2.76
CA VAL A 229 5.63 16.56 4.21
C VAL A 229 4.89 17.85 4.52
N LYS A 230 5.07 18.88 3.68
CA LYS A 230 4.31 20.12 3.78
C LYS A 230 2.80 19.87 3.63
N ASN A 231 2.38 19.08 2.64
CA ASN A 231 0.96 18.77 2.42
C ASN A 231 0.36 18.00 3.60
N LEU A 232 1.05 16.96 4.08
CA LEU A 232 0.59 16.15 5.22
C LEU A 232 0.46 16.99 6.49
N ARG A 233 1.40 17.91 6.75
CA ARG A 233 1.39 18.77 7.94
C ARG A 233 0.46 19.98 7.82
N ALA A 234 0.17 20.44 6.60
CA ALA A 234 -0.80 21.49 6.35
C ALA A 234 -2.25 20.95 6.33
N HIS A 235 -2.41 19.64 6.06
CA HIS A 235 -3.68 18.91 6.11
C HIS A 235 -4.84 19.67 5.44
N ALA A 236 -4.60 20.13 4.21
CA ALA A 236 -5.61 20.82 3.41
C ALA A 236 -6.64 19.82 2.87
N TRP A 237 -7.73 19.64 3.60
CA TRP A 237 -8.78 18.67 3.29
C TRP A 237 -9.53 19.00 1.99
N TYR A 238 -9.59 18.06 1.03
CA TYR A 238 -10.25 18.30 -0.26
C TYR A 238 -11.77 18.50 -0.16
N GLN A 239 -12.38 18.07 0.96
CA GLN A 239 -13.83 18.19 1.20
C GLN A 239 -14.27 19.61 1.58
N ASN A 240 -13.39 20.63 1.52
CA ASN A 240 -13.67 22.03 1.87
C ASN A 240 -14.24 22.20 3.29
N ARG A 241 -13.78 21.37 4.22
CA ARG A 241 -14.12 21.43 5.65
C ARG A 241 -12.87 21.18 6.47
N ASP A 242 -12.76 21.87 7.59
CA ASP A 242 -11.65 21.64 8.51
C ASP A 242 -11.98 20.46 9.43
N TYR A 243 -11.23 19.36 9.25
CA TYR A 243 -11.27 18.21 10.14
C TYR A 243 -10.06 18.19 11.09
N GLY A 244 -9.38 19.31 11.30
CA GLY A 244 -8.19 19.38 12.14
C GLY A 244 -7.04 18.55 11.57
N THR A 245 -6.12 18.19 12.45
CA THR A 245 -4.95 17.40 12.10
C THR A 245 -5.32 15.97 11.74
N ILE A 246 -4.45 15.31 10.99
CA ILE A 246 -4.61 13.89 10.64
C ILE A 246 -4.75 13.00 11.89
N GLY A 247 -4.00 13.29 12.94
CA GLY A 247 -4.09 12.56 14.21
C GLY A 247 -5.45 12.70 14.89
N GLU A 248 -6.07 13.88 14.85
CA GLU A 248 -7.41 14.12 15.38
C GLU A 248 -8.48 13.40 14.54
N ALA A 249 -8.33 13.42 13.21
CA ALA A 249 -9.21 12.68 12.32
C ALA A 249 -9.18 11.17 12.60
N VAL A 250 -7.99 10.57 12.80
CA VAL A 250 -7.85 9.15 13.16
C VAL A 250 -8.35 8.85 14.57
N TYR A 251 -8.08 9.74 15.51
CA TYR A 251 -8.58 9.59 16.88
C TYR A 251 -10.11 9.49 16.88
N ARG A 252 -10.78 10.39 16.17
CA ARG A 252 -12.24 10.35 15.98
C ARG A 252 -12.68 9.09 15.25
N LEU A 253 -12.02 8.74 14.14
CA LEU A 253 -12.32 7.53 13.37
C LEU A 253 -12.30 6.24 14.23
N LEU A 254 -11.39 6.19 15.22
CA LEU A 254 -11.17 5.07 16.13
C LEU A 254 -11.86 5.21 17.49
N SER A 255 -12.66 6.26 17.69
CA SER A 255 -13.40 6.48 18.93
C SER A 255 -14.65 5.59 18.95
N GLU A 256 -14.94 5.04 20.12
CA GLU A 256 -16.10 4.17 20.31
C GLU A 256 -17.40 4.93 19.98
N ASN A 257 -18.31 4.28 19.27
CA ASN A 257 -19.61 4.84 18.85
C ASN A 257 -19.52 6.16 18.05
N TYR A 258 -18.37 6.46 17.41
CA TYR A 258 -18.20 7.68 16.62
C TYR A 258 -19.02 7.66 15.31
N PHE A 259 -19.09 6.51 14.63
CA PHE A 259 -19.92 6.34 13.43
C PHE A 259 -21.25 5.68 13.73
N SER A 260 -22.29 6.17 13.06
CA SER A 260 -23.65 5.63 13.19
C SER A 260 -23.84 4.28 12.49
N THR A 261 -23.12 4.05 11.38
CA THR A 261 -23.21 2.83 10.57
C THR A 261 -21.85 2.42 10.01
N TYR A 262 -21.73 1.17 9.57
CA TYR A 262 -20.55 0.71 8.84
C TYR A 262 -20.35 1.49 7.53
N ASP A 263 -21.43 1.84 6.83
CA ASP A 263 -21.34 2.58 5.57
C ASP A 263 -20.71 3.97 5.77
N ALA A 264 -21.11 4.66 6.83
CA ALA A 264 -20.55 5.95 7.24
C ALA A 264 -19.06 5.85 7.58
N PHE A 265 -18.66 4.75 8.23
CA PHE A 265 -17.27 4.46 8.54
C PHE A 265 -16.46 4.12 7.29
N ALA A 266 -16.98 3.27 6.42
CA ALA A 266 -16.19 2.55 5.42
C ALA A 266 -15.88 3.35 4.16
N SER A 267 -16.84 4.18 3.68
CA SER A 267 -16.79 4.71 2.32
C SER A 267 -17.19 6.17 2.22
N THR A 268 -16.78 6.84 1.15
CA THR A 268 -17.31 8.16 0.75
C THR A 268 -18.66 8.05 0.01
N ARG A 269 -19.17 6.84 -0.25
CA ARG A 269 -20.47 6.61 -0.91
C ARG A 269 -21.59 7.21 -0.09
N LEU A 270 -22.03 8.38 -0.55
CA LEU A 270 -23.15 9.21 -0.11
C LEU A 270 -24.00 8.70 1.04
N THR A 271 -24.14 9.59 2.00
CA THR A 271 -25.24 9.63 2.95
C THR A 271 -25.62 11.08 3.17
N GLN A 272 -26.40 11.64 2.23
CA GLN A 272 -27.05 12.93 2.42
C GLN A 272 -27.89 12.90 3.71
N GLY A 273 -27.77 13.95 4.53
CA GLY A 273 -28.51 14.06 5.80
C GLY A 273 -27.86 13.39 7.00
N GLN A 274 -26.61 12.91 6.90
CA GLN A 274 -25.92 12.32 8.04
C GLN A 274 -25.52 13.34 9.12
N PRO A 275 -25.49 12.91 10.40
CA PRO A 275 -25.06 13.76 11.49
C PRO A 275 -23.58 14.15 11.34
N PRO A 276 -23.16 15.30 11.92
CA PRO A 276 -21.78 15.79 11.81
C PRO A 276 -20.67 14.82 12.21
N ALA A 277 -20.97 13.85 13.07
CA ALA A 277 -20.03 12.80 13.46
C ALA A 277 -19.61 11.90 12.27
N ASP A 278 -20.48 11.70 11.27
CA ASP A 278 -20.24 10.80 10.14
C ASP A 278 -19.54 11.49 8.94
N TYR A 279 -19.05 12.73 9.09
CA TYR A 279 -18.58 13.55 7.96
C TYR A 279 -17.27 13.11 7.31
N LEU A 280 -16.45 12.29 7.98
CA LEU A 280 -15.15 11.90 7.48
C LEU A 280 -14.90 10.40 7.66
N SER A 281 -15.33 9.63 6.66
CA SER A 281 -15.13 8.19 6.59
C SER A 281 -13.65 7.81 6.47
N LEU A 282 -13.38 6.52 6.66
CA LEU A 282 -12.06 5.94 6.42
C LEU A 282 -11.56 6.22 5.00
N GLU A 283 -12.41 5.98 4.00
CA GLU A 283 -12.10 6.30 2.60
C GLU A 283 -11.83 7.80 2.41
N GLY A 284 -12.57 8.67 3.11
CA GLY A 284 -12.36 10.11 3.06
C GLY A 284 -11.00 10.56 3.60
N ILE A 285 -10.51 9.96 4.70
CA ILE A 285 -9.16 10.23 5.24
C ILE A 285 -8.11 9.67 4.28
N HIS A 286 -8.30 8.43 3.85
CA HIS A 286 -7.44 7.76 2.88
C HIS A 286 -7.21 8.59 1.62
N ASN A 287 -8.28 9.12 1.01
CA ASN A 287 -8.21 9.93 -0.21
C ASN A 287 -7.35 11.18 -0.01
N ASN A 288 -7.41 11.81 1.17
CA ASN A 288 -6.55 12.95 1.47
C ASN A 288 -5.07 12.55 1.57
N ILE A 289 -4.74 11.40 2.18
CA ILE A 289 -3.35 10.90 2.21
C ILE A 289 -2.83 10.64 0.79
N HIS A 290 -3.65 10.06 -0.10
CA HIS A 290 -3.31 9.92 -1.52
C HIS A 290 -3.02 11.28 -2.17
N ASN A 291 -3.92 12.25 -2.00
CA ASN A 291 -3.78 13.58 -2.59
C ASN A 291 -2.55 14.32 -2.07
N TRP A 292 -2.34 14.34 -0.75
CA TRP A 292 -1.20 15.03 -0.13
C TRP A 292 0.14 14.41 -0.51
N THR A 293 0.19 13.10 -0.75
CA THR A 293 1.41 12.40 -1.17
C THR A 293 1.67 12.52 -2.67
N GLY A 294 0.61 12.50 -3.49
CA GLY A 294 0.74 12.60 -4.95
C GLY A 294 0.86 14.03 -5.46
N GLY A 295 0.30 14.98 -4.72
CA GLY A 295 0.25 16.39 -5.08
C GLY A 295 -0.72 16.68 -6.22
N ASP A 296 -0.97 17.97 -6.41
CA ASP A 296 -2.03 18.49 -7.28
C ASP A 296 -1.75 18.33 -8.77
N ASN A 297 -0.50 18.08 -9.16
CA ASN A 297 -0.10 17.94 -10.56
C ASN A 297 -0.08 16.48 -11.03
N GLY A 298 -0.70 15.55 -10.29
CA GLY A 298 -0.87 14.17 -10.72
C GLY A 298 0.33 13.26 -10.45
N GLY A 299 0.95 13.33 -9.27
CA GLY A 299 1.80 12.24 -8.81
C GLY A 299 1.03 10.91 -8.77
N HIS A 300 1.72 9.78 -8.84
CA HIS A 300 1.07 8.50 -9.11
C HIS A 300 0.07 8.14 -8.01
N ILE A 301 0.46 8.32 -6.75
CA ILE A 301 -0.40 7.99 -5.61
C ILE A 301 -1.68 8.85 -5.55
N SER A 302 -1.74 10.07 -6.11
CA SER A 302 -3.00 10.84 -6.12
C SER A 302 -4.00 10.38 -7.18
N SER A 303 -3.60 9.51 -8.10
CA SER A 303 -4.48 9.00 -9.17
C SER A 303 -4.82 7.52 -8.94
N PRO A 304 -6.07 7.17 -8.59
CA PRO A 304 -6.45 5.80 -8.27
C PRO A 304 -5.99 4.77 -9.30
N PRO A 305 -6.14 4.98 -10.63
CA PRO A 305 -5.77 3.97 -11.61
C PRO A 305 -4.27 3.64 -11.69
N VAL A 306 -3.38 4.47 -11.15
CA VAL A 306 -1.92 4.24 -11.16
C VAL A 306 -1.26 4.30 -9.79
N SER A 307 -2.04 4.55 -8.73
CA SER A 307 -1.54 4.74 -7.36
C SER A 307 -0.75 3.54 -6.82
N SER A 308 -1.19 2.32 -7.11
CA SER A 308 -0.57 1.06 -6.67
C SER A 308 0.81 0.79 -7.27
N PHE A 309 1.21 1.50 -8.33
CA PHE A 309 2.57 1.41 -8.84
C PHE A 309 3.57 2.05 -7.88
N ASP A 310 3.19 3.09 -7.12
CA ASP A 310 4.11 3.69 -6.15
C ASP A 310 4.27 2.76 -4.92
N PRO A 311 5.50 2.37 -4.54
CA PRO A 311 5.72 1.44 -3.44
C PRO A 311 5.13 1.89 -2.09
N ILE A 312 4.95 3.20 -1.87
CA ILE A 312 4.37 3.72 -0.62
C ILE A 312 2.88 3.33 -0.47
N PHE A 313 2.18 3.06 -1.57
CA PHE A 313 0.78 2.62 -1.59
C PHE A 313 0.55 1.45 -0.63
N TRP A 314 1.43 0.45 -0.69
CA TRP A 314 1.29 -0.77 0.08
C TRP A 314 1.41 -0.52 1.59
N LEU A 315 2.26 0.41 2.00
CA LEU A 315 2.43 0.81 3.41
C LEU A 315 1.24 1.64 3.90
N HIS A 316 0.74 2.55 3.07
CA HIS A 316 -0.42 3.39 3.33
C HIS A 316 -1.71 2.56 3.55
N HIS A 317 -2.00 1.64 2.64
CA HIS A 317 -3.25 0.87 2.67
C HIS A 317 -3.31 -0.10 3.87
N TRP A 318 -2.18 -0.59 4.41
CA TRP A 318 -2.21 -1.37 5.66
C TRP A 318 -2.67 -0.54 6.86
N GLN A 319 -2.24 0.73 6.96
CA GLN A 319 -2.71 1.62 8.02
C GLN A 319 -4.19 1.92 7.83
N GLY A 320 -4.60 2.34 6.63
CA GLY A 320 -5.98 2.73 6.36
C GLY A 320 -6.99 1.58 6.57
N VAL A 321 -6.68 0.37 6.13
CA VAL A 321 -7.73 -0.65 5.95
C VAL A 321 -7.69 -1.76 7.02
N CYS A 322 -6.54 -1.99 7.68
CA CYS A 322 -6.26 -3.26 8.34
C CYS A 322 -5.85 -3.17 9.81
N ARG A 323 -5.82 -1.99 10.43
CA ARG A 323 -5.56 -1.88 11.87
C ARG A 323 -6.61 -2.70 12.63
N LYS A 324 -6.17 -3.53 13.57
CA LYS A 324 -7.05 -4.40 14.37
C LYS A 324 -8.25 -3.65 14.95
N LYS A 325 -8.01 -2.42 15.43
CA LYS A 325 -9.07 -1.55 15.95
C LYS A 325 -10.14 -1.19 14.90
N TYR A 326 -9.79 -1.03 13.61
CA TYR A 326 -10.80 -0.92 12.55
C TYR A 326 -11.60 -2.21 12.41
N SER A 327 -10.96 -3.37 12.49
CA SER A 327 -11.64 -4.67 12.46
C SER A 327 -12.57 -4.87 13.66
N ASP A 328 -12.18 -4.38 14.83
CA ASP A 328 -12.98 -4.46 16.06
C ASP A 328 -14.16 -3.46 16.00
N THR A 329 -13.93 -2.22 15.53
CA THR A 329 -15.00 -1.23 15.26
C THR A 329 -15.95 -1.68 14.16
N MET A 330 -15.44 -2.32 13.09
CA MET A 330 -16.25 -3.04 12.10
C MET A 330 -17.12 -4.10 12.80
N SER A 331 -16.57 -4.84 13.75
CA SER A 331 -17.30 -5.92 14.43
C SER A 331 -18.37 -5.42 15.41
N GLU A 332 -18.13 -4.34 16.14
CA GLU A 332 -19.08 -3.82 17.14
C GLU A 332 -20.26 -3.08 16.50
N ASN A 333 -20.02 -2.39 15.37
CA ASN A 333 -21.07 -1.63 14.67
C ASN A 333 -21.89 -2.47 13.68
N ILE A 334 -21.35 -3.58 13.14
CA ILE A 334 -22.06 -4.45 12.17
C ILE A 334 -22.93 -5.52 12.88
N PHE A 335 -22.50 -6.04 14.04
CA PHE A 335 -23.06 -7.29 14.57
C PHE A 335 -24.03 -7.16 15.75
N LYS A 336 -24.43 -5.95 16.16
CA LYS A 336 -25.56 -5.80 17.10
C LYS A 336 -26.90 -6.32 16.54
N GLY A 337 -26.99 -6.63 15.23
CA GLY A 337 -28.22 -7.10 14.57
C GLY A 337 -28.20 -8.47 13.89
N SER A 338 -27.07 -9.19 13.79
CA SER A 338 -27.00 -10.42 12.96
C SER A 338 -26.06 -11.47 13.56
N LYS A 339 -26.63 -12.48 14.24
CA LYS A 339 -25.88 -13.58 14.86
C LYS A 339 -25.36 -14.65 13.86
N THR A 340 -25.54 -14.47 12.55
CA THR A 340 -25.40 -15.56 11.57
C THR A 340 -24.21 -15.47 10.61
N LEU A 341 -23.42 -14.38 10.62
CA LEU A 341 -22.28 -14.20 9.70
C LEU A 341 -20.89 -14.29 10.37
N TRP A 342 -20.86 -14.59 11.68
CA TRP A 342 -19.64 -14.59 12.51
C TRP A 342 -18.48 -15.53 12.10
N PRO A 343 -18.67 -16.70 11.44
CA PRO A 343 -17.54 -17.62 11.23
C PRO A 343 -16.54 -17.25 10.13
N ILE A 344 -16.82 -16.29 9.26
CA ILE A 344 -16.03 -16.05 8.02
C ILE A 344 -14.94 -14.97 8.22
N LEU A 345 -15.03 -14.14 9.27
CA LEU A 345 -14.23 -12.91 9.41
C LEU A 345 -13.29 -12.88 10.61
N LYS A 346 -13.19 -13.95 11.40
CA LYS A 346 -12.11 -14.08 12.37
C LYS A 346 -10.82 -14.49 11.66
N PRO A 347 -9.71 -13.73 11.77
CA PRO A 347 -8.40 -14.37 11.68
C PRO A 347 -8.29 -15.39 12.82
N PRO A 348 -7.66 -16.56 12.60
CA PRO A 348 -7.33 -17.48 13.68
C PRO A 348 -6.49 -16.81 14.78
#